data_AF-A0A8T4S7R3-F1
#
_entry.id   AF-A0A8T4S7R3-F1
#
_cell.length_a   1.000
_cell.length_b   1.000
_cell.length_c   1.000
_cell.angle_alpha   90.00
_cell.angle_beta   90.00
_cell.angle_gamma   90.00
#
_symmetry.space_group_name_H-M   'P 1'
#
loop_
_entity.id
_entity.type
_entity.pdbx_description
1 polymer ?
#
loop_
_entity_poly.entity_id
_entity_poly.type
_entity_poly.pdbx_seq_one_letter_code
_entity_poly.pdbx_strand_id
1 'polypeptide(L)'
;MEKNSLKKKFLKIFVLDILFVAVLIGLILFIRQNLISYVGSLQVIQGNIESIGTSNIQDVSVLMTSLEKNANKAFIYAFVISPLLFYLLYVFIQGMTWSIIKKRSKRFFLKFSLISIPAYVFLVLFLANSFRNIFYGILTFVFWYIAFIFYINPETEMIKKSFRKIYLFLPFFVLYLVIFFAYLLSGFLAFISLFVGNYSVIVPFSLFITLVFSLYKILLIEKFG
;
A
#
# COMPACT_ATOMS: atom_id res chain seq x y z
N MET A 1 -34.05 9.98 -4.53
CA MET A 1 -32.81 9.33 -4.08
C MET A 1 -32.67 9.54 -2.57
N GLU A 2 -32.89 8.51 -1.74
CA GLU A 2 -32.97 8.70 -0.28
C GLU A 2 -31.64 9.20 0.30
N LYS A 3 -31.68 10.40 0.90
CA LYS A 3 -30.58 11.07 1.62
C LYS A 3 -29.96 10.18 2.72
N ASN A 4 -30.73 9.21 3.23
CA ASN A 4 -30.28 8.21 4.23
C ASN A 4 -29.36 7.12 3.66
N SER A 5 -29.34 6.88 2.34
CA SER A 5 -28.48 5.87 1.74
C SER A 5 -27.02 6.32 1.64
N LEU A 6 -26.77 7.58 1.29
CA LEU A 6 -25.43 8.12 1.05
C LEU A 6 -24.66 8.31 2.36
N LYS A 7 -25.33 8.80 3.42
CA LYS A 7 -24.77 8.87 4.78
C LYS A 7 -24.28 7.51 5.28
N LYS A 8 -25.10 6.46 5.09
CA LYS A 8 -24.75 5.09 5.50
C LYS A 8 -23.57 4.52 4.70
N LYS A 9 -23.51 4.77 3.39
CA LYS A 9 -22.37 4.38 2.54
C LYS A 9 -21.09 5.08 2.99
N PHE A 10 -21.17 6.40 3.18
CA PHE A 10 -20.05 7.23 3.62
C PHE A 10 -19.46 6.73 4.94
N LEU A 11 -20.30 6.52 5.97
CA LEU A 11 -19.83 6.04 7.27
C LEU A 11 -19.12 4.69 7.16
N LYS A 12 -19.65 3.75 6.36
CA LYS A 12 -19.01 2.44 6.14
C LYS A 12 -17.64 2.56 5.47
N ILE A 13 -17.50 3.45 4.49
CA ILE A 13 -16.23 3.66 3.78
C ILE A 13 -15.22 4.37 4.69
N PHE A 14 -15.68 5.35 5.47
CA PHE A 14 -14.85 6.06 6.44
C PHE A 14 -14.29 5.11 7.51
N VAL A 15 -15.14 4.28 8.11
CA VAL A 15 -14.69 3.24 9.07
C VAL A 15 -13.74 2.26 8.40
N LEU A 16 -14.00 1.89 7.14
CA LEU A 16 -13.14 0.99 6.39
C LEU A 16 -11.73 1.57 6.16
N ASP A 17 -11.65 2.86 5.86
CA ASP A 17 -10.37 3.56 5.71
C ASP A 17 -9.62 3.66 7.05
N ILE A 18 -10.30 3.98 8.15
CA ILE A 18 -9.66 3.96 9.48
C ILE A 18 -9.10 2.56 9.80
N LEU A 19 -9.88 1.51 9.54
CA LEU A 19 -9.44 0.13 9.75
C LEU A 19 -8.25 -0.23 8.87
N PHE A 20 -8.20 0.25 7.62
CA PHE A 20 -7.06 0.05 6.74
C PHE A 20 -5.78 0.63 7.34
N VAL A 21 -5.81 1.88 7.83
CA VAL A 21 -4.66 2.50 8.49
C VAL A 21 -4.23 1.71 9.72
N ALA A 22 -5.17 1.28 10.56
CA ALA A 22 -4.87 0.50 11.76
C ALA A 22 -4.21 -0.86 11.42
N VAL A 23 -4.74 -1.59 10.44
CA VAL A 23 -4.16 -2.86 9.97
C VAL A 23 -2.80 -2.63 9.33
N LEU A 24 -2.64 -1.56 8.55
CA LEU A 24 -1.37 -1.19 7.93
C LEU A 24 -0.28 -0.93 8.98
N ILE A 25 -0.60 -0.19 10.04
CA ILE A 25 0.30 0.05 11.17
C ILE A 25 0.69 -1.26 11.84
N GLY A 26 -0.28 -2.13 12.14
CA GLY A 26 -0.02 -3.45 12.74
C GLY A 26 0.90 -4.30 11.87
N LEU A 27 0.71 -4.26 10.55
CA LEU A 27 1.57 -4.92 9.58
C LEU A 27 2.99 -4.36 9.60
N ILE A 28 3.15 -3.03 9.59
CA ILE A 28 4.46 -2.36 9.68
C ILE A 28 5.19 -2.75 10.98
N LEU A 29 4.48 -2.78 12.11
CA LEU A 29 5.05 -3.19 13.40
C LEU A 29 5.50 -4.66 13.38
N PHE A 30 4.68 -5.54 12.83
CA PHE A 30 5.01 -6.95 12.67
C PHE A 30 6.24 -7.15 11.79
N ILE A 31 6.31 -6.45 10.65
CA ILE A 31 7.48 -6.49 9.75
C ILE A 31 8.73 -5.97 10.47
N ARG A 32 8.63 -4.83 11.16
CA ARG A 32 9.73 -4.24 11.93
C ARG A 32 10.26 -5.21 12.98
N GLN A 33 9.38 -5.87 13.74
CA GLN A 33 9.79 -6.81 14.78
C GLN A 33 10.56 -8.01 14.19
N ASN A 34 10.09 -8.55 13.07
CA ASN A 34 10.79 -9.61 12.35
C ASN A 34 12.15 -9.13 11.82
N LEU A 35 12.21 -7.93 11.23
CA LEU A 35 13.46 -7.34 10.76
C LEU A 35 14.47 -7.11 11.89
N ILE A 36 14.04 -6.61 13.04
CA ILE A 36 14.89 -6.45 14.22
C ILE A 36 15.42 -7.82 14.69
N SER A 37 14.57 -8.85 14.71
CA SER A 37 15.01 -10.21 15.06
C SER A 37 16.06 -10.74 14.09
N TYR A 38 15.90 -10.51 12.78
CA TYR A 38 16.88 -10.92 11.79
C TYR A 38 18.18 -10.11 11.90
N VAL A 39 18.11 -8.79 12.05
CA VAL A 39 19.28 -7.93 12.23
C VAL A 39 20.04 -8.28 13.50
N GLY A 40 19.36 -8.52 14.62
CA GLY A 40 19.98 -8.98 15.86
C GLY A 40 20.69 -10.32 15.69
N SER A 41 20.09 -11.27 14.96
CA SER A 41 20.75 -12.55 14.64
C SER A 41 21.98 -12.36 13.76
N LEU A 42 21.95 -11.42 12.80
CA LEU A 42 23.09 -11.11 11.94
C LEU A 42 24.24 -10.50 12.74
N GLN A 43 23.95 -9.59 13.69
CA GLN A 43 24.96 -8.99 14.56
C GLN A 43 25.64 -10.02 15.48
N VAL A 44 24.86 -10.95 16.05
CA VAL A 44 25.42 -12.04 16.88
C VAL A 44 26.30 -12.96 16.05
N ILE A 45 25.86 -13.34 14.84
CA ILE A 45 26.65 -14.21 13.94
C ILE A 45 27.93 -13.49 13.50
N GLN A 46 27.85 -12.19 13.17
CA GLN A 46 29.03 -11.40 12.80
C GLN A 46 30.04 -11.32 13.95
N GLY A 47 29.59 -11.04 15.18
CA GLY A 47 30.46 -11.03 16.36
C GLY A 47 31.10 -12.40 16.63
N ASN A 48 30.37 -13.49 16.39
CA ASN A 48 30.91 -14.84 16.50
C ASN A 48 31.98 -15.12 15.44
N ILE A 49 31.78 -14.68 14.19
CA ILE A 49 32.79 -14.81 13.12
C ILE A 49 34.06 -14.02 13.46
N GLU A 50 33.92 -12.79 13.96
CA GLU A 50 35.03 -11.96 14.40
C GLU A 50 35.82 -12.59 15.57
N SER A 51 35.12 -13.31 16.47
CA SER A 51 35.73 -13.99 17.62
C SER A 51 36.49 -15.29 17.27
N ILE A 52 36.08 -16.00 16.21
CA ILE A 52 36.72 -17.23 15.75
C ILE A 52 37.98 -16.94 14.92
N GLY A 53 38.03 -15.78 14.25
CA GLY A 53 39.13 -15.43 13.34
C GLY A 53 39.30 -16.44 12.19
N THR A 54 40.50 -16.56 11.62
CA THR A 54 40.83 -17.51 10.54
C THR A 54 41.13 -18.94 11.03
N SER A 55 40.98 -19.19 12.33
CA SER A 55 41.52 -20.40 12.98
C SER A 55 40.69 -21.66 12.75
N ASN A 56 39.40 -21.55 12.38
CA ASN A 56 38.57 -22.70 12.01
C ASN A 56 37.66 -22.41 10.80
N ILE A 57 38.17 -22.70 9.59
CA ILE A 57 37.51 -22.41 8.30
C ILE A 57 36.13 -23.09 8.19
N GLN A 58 35.97 -24.28 8.80
CA GLN A 58 34.75 -25.06 8.72
C GLN A 58 33.61 -24.42 9.55
N ASP A 59 33.90 -23.93 10.75
CA ASP A 59 32.93 -23.20 11.59
C ASP A 59 32.54 -21.86 10.95
N VAL A 60 33.51 -21.16 10.33
CA VAL A 60 33.26 -19.92 9.59
C VAL A 60 32.31 -20.16 8.41
N SER A 61 32.47 -21.27 7.66
CA SER A 61 31.60 -21.60 6.53
C SER A 61 30.14 -21.89 6.95
N VAL A 62 29.93 -22.57 8.09
CA VAL A 62 28.60 -22.85 8.64
C VAL A 62 27.93 -21.55 9.10
N LEU A 63 28.69 -20.66 9.73
CA LEU A 63 28.21 -19.35 10.16
C LEU A 63 27.88 -18.44 8.98
N MET A 64 28.71 -18.42 7.92
CA MET A 64 28.43 -17.68 6.68
C MET A 64 27.16 -18.19 5.98
N THR A 65 26.96 -19.51 5.92
CA THR A 65 25.73 -20.11 5.37
C THR A 65 24.49 -19.72 6.19
N SER A 66 24.62 -19.64 7.51
CA SER A 66 23.55 -19.18 8.40
C SER A 66 23.25 -17.68 8.22
N LEU A 67 24.30 -16.87 8.01
CA LEU A 67 24.23 -15.44 7.74
C LEU A 67 23.50 -15.17 6.43
N GLU A 68 23.88 -15.85 5.34
CA GLU A 68 23.20 -15.77 4.05
C GLU A 68 21.73 -16.20 4.14
N LYS A 69 21.44 -17.28 4.88
CA LYS A 69 20.07 -17.76 5.08
C LYS A 69 19.20 -16.74 5.83
N ASN A 70 19.75 -16.09 6.85
CA ASN A 70 19.03 -15.06 7.61
C ASN A 70 18.87 -13.76 6.81
N ALA A 71 19.89 -13.35 6.05
CA ALA A 71 19.81 -12.22 5.14
C ALA A 71 18.74 -12.45 4.04
N ASN A 72 18.70 -13.64 3.44
CA ASN A 72 17.69 -14.01 2.45
C ASN A 72 16.28 -14.01 3.05
N LYS A 73 16.10 -14.51 4.28
CA LYS A 73 14.79 -14.42 4.97
C LYS A 73 14.37 -12.98 5.20
N ALA A 74 15.27 -12.13 5.68
CA ALA A 74 14.98 -10.71 5.90
C ALA A 74 14.62 -10.00 4.58
N PHE A 75 15.34 -10.30 3.50
CA PHE A 75 15.06 -9.80 2.16
C PHE A 75 13.67 -10.23 1.67
N ILE A 76 13.34 -11.52 1.75
CA ILE A 76 12.03 -12.04 1.35
C ILE A 76 10.90 -11.37 2.15
N TYR A 77 11.06 -11.26 3.47
CA TYR A 77 10.06 -10.60 4.30
C TYR A 77 9.86 -9.13 3.92
N ALA A 78 10.94 -8.37 3.77
CA ALA A 78 10.87 -6.93 3.50
C ALA A 78 10.41 -6.60 2.07
N PHE A 79 10.92 -7.30 1.07
CA PHE A 79 10.75 -6.92 -0.33
C PHE A 79 9.74 -7.76 -1.11
N VAL A 80 9.35 -8.93 -0.59
CA VAL A 80 8.36 -9.80 -1.25
C VAL A 80 7.07 -9.87 -0.45
N ILE A 81 7.13 -10.30 0.82
CA ILE A 81 5.94 -10.53 1.63
C ILE A 81 5.27 -9.20 2.01
N SER A 82 6.04 -8.22 2.49
CA SER A 82 5.48 -6.94 2.96
C SER A 82 4.76 -6.17 1.86
N PRO A 83 5.34 -5.96 0.66
CA PRO A 83 4.66 -5.24 -0.41
C PRO A 83 3.46 -6.03 -0.93
N LEU A 84 3.52 -7.38 -0.93
CA LEU A 84 2.40 -8.22 -1.36
C LEU A 84 1.22 -8.10 -0.40
N LEU A 85 1.46 -8.15 0.91
CA LEU A 85 0.41 -7.96 1.90
C LEU A 85 -0.20 -6.56 1.81
N PHE A 86 0.63 -5.53 1.61
CA PHE A 86 0.14 -4.17 1.36
C PHE A 86 -0.79 -4.11 0.14
N TYR A 87 -0.35 -4.73 -0.96
CA TYR A 87 -1.14 -4.81 -2.19
C TYR A 87 -2.48 -5.54 -1.98
N LEU A 88 -2.47 -6.70 -1.35
CA LEU A 88 -3.68 -7.48 -1.08
C LEU A 88 -4.67 -6.70 -0.19
N LEU A 89 -4.17 -6.06 0.86
CA LEU A 89 -4.98 -5.19 1.72
C LEU A 89 -5.57 -4.03 0.92
N TYR A 90 -4.75 -3.33 0.13
CA TYR A 90 -5.21 -2.23 -0.71
C TYR A 90 -6.34 -2.66 -1.66
N VAL A 91 -6.13 -3.74 -2.42
CA VAL A 91 -7.13 -4.27 -3.37
C VAL A 91 -8.42 -4.67 -2.64
N PHE A 92 -8.30 -5.27 -1.45
CA PHE A 92 -9.44 -5.66 -0.63
C PHE A 92 -10.29 -4.46 -0.20
N ILE A 93 -9.64 -3.40 0.29
CA ILE A 93 -10.32 -2.15 0.70
C ILE A 93 -10.98 -1.46 -0.49
N GLN A 94 -10.31 -1.38 -1.64
CA GLN A 94 -10.91 -0.79 -2.84
C GLN A 94 -12.10 -1.62 -3.35
N GLY A 95 -11.99 -2.95 -3.35
CA GLY A 95 -13.07 -3.84 -3.72
C GLY A 95 -14.30 -3.70 -2.83
N MET A 96 -14.10 -3.62 -1.50
CA MET A 96 -15.20 -3.40 -0.56
C MET A 96 -15.79 -2.00 -0.68
N THR A 97 -14.96 -0.96 -0.85
CA THR A 97 -15.42 0.41 -1.08
C THR A 97 -16.38 0.46 -2.28
N TRP A 98 -15.97 -0.12 -3.41
CA TRP A 98 -16.80 -0.13 -4.61
C TRP A 98 -18.09 -0.95 -4.42
N SER A 99 -18.02 -2.10 -3.75
CA SER A 99 -19.19 -2.93 -3.42
C SER A 99 -20.20 -2.18 -2.54
N ILE A 100 -19.74 -1.40 -1.55
CA ILE A 100 -20.60 -0.56 -0.71
C ILE A 100 -21.30 0.52 -1.55
N ILE A 101 -20.60 1.14 -2.51
CA ILE A 101 -21.15 2.25 -3.31
C ILE A 101 -22.13 1.76 -4.36
N LYS A 102 -21.75 0.78 -5.18
CA LYS A 102 -22.52 0.33 -6.36
C LYS A 102 -23.35 -0.93 -6.10
N LYS A 103 -23.27 -1.56 -4.92
CA LYS A 103 -23.98 -2.81 -4.57
C LYS A 103 -23.83 -3.93 -5.62
N ARG A 104 -22.69 -3.98 -6.31
CA ARG A 104 -22.43 -4.92 -7.42
C ARG A 104 -21.47 -6.05 -7.02
N SER A 105 -21.46 -7.07 -7.88
CA SER A 105 -20.91 -8.42 -7.71
C SER A 105 -19.45 -8.54 -7.22
N LYS A 106 -19.18 -9.61 -6.46
CA LYS A 106 -17.86 -10.10 -6.02
C LYS A 106 -16.81 -10.21 -7.14
N ARG A 107 -17.23 -10.32 -8.42
CA ARG A 107 -16.30 -10.40 -9.58
C ARG A 107 -15.51 -9.11 -9.83
N PHE A 108 -15.95 -7.96 -9.30
CA PHE A 108 -15.21 -6.69 -9.41
C PHE A 108 -13.83 -6.78 -8.75
N PHE A 109 -13.77 -7.34 -7.55
CA PHE A 109 -12.53 -7.49 -6.78
C PHE A 109 -11.45 -8.25 -7.57
N LEU A 110 -11.82 -9.39 -8.17
CA LEU A 110 -10.90 -10.19 -8.98
C LEU A 110 -10.38 -9.43 -10.20
N LYS A 111 -11.26 -8.74 -10.93
CA LYS A 111 -10.87 -7.94 -12.11
C LYS A 111 -9.93 -6.79 -11.71
N PHE A 112 -10.30 -6.03 -10.68
CA PHE A 112 -9.49 -4.91 -10.20
C PHE A 112 -8.13 -5.38 -9.68
N SER A 113 -8.08 -6.53 -8.99
CA SER A 113 -6.82 -7.16 -8.60
C SER A 113 -5.96 -7.43 -9.84
N LEU A 114 -6.43 -8.22 -10.80
CA LEU A 114 -5.62 -8.57 -11.98
C LEU A 114 -5.07 -7.36 -12.74
N ILE A 115 -5.87 -6.29 -12.86
CA ILE A 115 -5.49 -5.08 -13.59
C ILE A 115 -4.49 -4.21 -12.81
N SER A 116 -4.51 -4.28 -11.48
CA SER A 116 -3.58 -3.53 -10.63
C SER A 116 -2.23 -4.24 -10.43
N ILE A 117 -2.12 -5.54 -10.78
CA ILE A 117 -0.87 -6.29 -10.67
C ILE A 117 0.28 -5.63 -11.44
N PRO A 118 0.16 -5.23 -12.72
CA PRO A 118 1.26 -4.60 -13.44
C PRO A 118 1.76 -3.33 -12.76
N ALA A 119 0.84 -2.49 -12.27
CA ALA A 119 1.21 -1.26 -11.56
C ALA A 119 1.99 -1.56 -10.27
N TYR A 120 1.57 -2.59 -9.53
CA TYR A 120 2.26 -3.07 -8.35
C TYR A 120 3.65 -3.64 -8.67
N VAL A 121 3.77 -4.48 -9.70
CA VAL A 121 5.05 -5.08 -10.12
C VAL A 121 6.06 -4.00 -10.51
N PHE A 122 5.65 -3.03 -11.34
CA PHE A 122 6.54 -1.93 -11.71
C PHE A 122 6.89 -1.02 -10.54
N LEU A 123 5.97 -0.81 -9.58
CA LEU A 123 6.27 -0.09 -8.36
C LEU A 123 7.35 -0.81 -7.54
N VAL A 124 7.23 -2.13 -7.34
CA VAL A 124 8.23 -2.92 -6.63
C VAL A 124 9.59 -2.87 -7.34
N LEU A 125 9.63 -3.01 -8.66
CA LEU A 125 10.87 -2.90 -9.43
C LEU A 125 11.50 -1.50 -9.35
N PHE A 126 10.67 -0.44 -9.33
CA PHE A 126 11.13 0.93 -9.17
C PHE A 126 11.73 1.18 -7.78
N LEU A 127 11.08 0.65 -6.73
CA LEU A 127 11.56 0.70 -5.35
C LEU A 127 12.85 -0.11 -5.15
N ALA A 128 12.90 -1.34 -5.70
CA ALA A 128 14.07 -2.21 -5.60
C ALA A 128 15.30 -1.60 -6.28
N ASN A 129 15.10 -0.83 -7.36
CA ASN A 129 16.17 -0.07 -8.01
C ASN A 129 16.36 1.34 -7.40
N SER A 130 15.96 1.55 -6.15
CA SER A 130 16.16 2.81 -5.42
C SER A 130 15.73 4.05 -6.21
N PHE A 131 14.61 3.96 -6.94
CA PHE A 131 14.03 5.04 -7.74
C PHE A 131 14.90 5.55 -8.91
N ARG A 132 15.99 4.84 -9.26
CA ARG A 132 16.93 5.31 -10.30
C ARG A 132 16.42 5.12 -11.72
N ASN A 133 15.74 4.00 -11.99
CA ASN A 133 15.25 3.71 -13.33
C ASN A 133 13.88 4.35 -13.58
N ILE A 134 13.90 5.53 -14.20
CA ILE A 134 12.69 6.33 -14.48
C ILE A 134 11.67 5.61 -15.37
N PHE A 135 12.12 4.67 -16.22
CA PHE A 135 11.23 3.88 -17.07
C PHE A 135 10.24 3.06 -16.24
N TYR A 136 10.67 2.45 -15.13
CA TYR A 136 9.77 1.74 -14.22
C TYR A 136 8.80 2.70 -13.52
N GLY A 137 9.23 3.93 -13.21
CA GLY A 137 8.37 4.98 -12.68
C GLY A 137 7.25 5.36 -13.66
N ILE A 138 7.59 5.57 -14.95
CA ILE A 138 6.63 5.88 -16.01
C ILE A 138 5.62 4.73 -16.18
N LEU A 139 6.09 3.48 -16.24
CA LEU A 139 5.20 2.32 -16.34
C LEU A 139 4.28 2.19 -15.13
N THR A 140 4.81 2.41 -13.92
CA THR A 140 4.01 2.44 -12.69
C THR A 140 2.88 3.47 -12.80
N PHE A 141 3.19 4.69 -13.23
CA PHE A 141 2.22 5.76 -13.40
C PHE A 141 1.12 5.42 -14.42
N VAL A 142 1.52 4.89 -15.58
CA VAL A 142 0.58 4.48 -16.65
C VAL A 142 -0.36 3.38 -16.16
N PHE A 143 0.19 2.33 -15.54
CA PHE A 143 -0.65 1.22 -15.06
C PHE A 143 -1.48 1.60 -13.83
N TRP A 144 -1.02 2.52 -12.97
CA TRP A 144 -1.87 3.10 -11.93
C TRP A 144 -3.02 3.91 -12.50
N TYR A 145 -2.79 4.69 -13.56
CA TYR A 145 -3.88 5.40 -14.23
C TYR A 145 -4.92 4.42 -14.79
N ILE A 146 -4.49 3.34 -15.44
CA ILE A 146 -5.41 2.29 -15.94
C ILE A 146 -6.19 1.66 -14.78
N ALA A 147 -5.50 1.29 -13.69
CA ALA A 147 -6.14 0.72 -12.50
C ALA A 147 -7.14 1.70 -11.87
N PHE A 148 -6.82 3.00 -11.83
CA PHE A 148 -7.72 4.05 -11.35
C PHE A 148 -9.00 4.17 -12.18
N ILE A 149 -8.88 4.14 -13.51
CA ILE A 149 -10.07 4.17 -14.39
C ILE A 149 -10.96 2.95 -14.11
N PHE A 150 -10.36 1.76 -13.98
CA PHE A 150 -11.09 0.54 -13.64
C PHE A 150 -11.71 0.55 -12.25
N TYR A 151 -11.03 1.17 -11.28
CA TYR A 151 -11.54 1.34 -9.92
C TYR A 151 -12.84 2.14 -9.93
N ILE A 152 -12.86 3.23 -10.70
CA ILE A 152 -14.02 4.11 -10.81
C ILE A 152 -15.13 3.43 -11.61
N ASN A 153 -14.80 2.89 -12.79
CA ASN A 153 -15.75 2.19 -13.65
C ASN A 153 -15.09 0.95 -14.28
N PRO A 154 -15.57 -0.27 -13.96
CA PRO A 154 -14.97 -1.51 -14.44
C PRO A 154 -15.27 -1.85 -15.91
N GLU A 155 -16.05 -1.03 -16.61
CA GLU A 155 -16.40 -1.26 -18.02
C GLU A 155 -15.20 -0.93 -18.92
N THR A 156 -14.83 -1.87 -19.79
CA THR A 156 -13.66 -1.73 -20.68
C THR A 156 -13.79 -0.57 -21.67
N GLU A 157 -15.02 -0.18 -22.03
CA GLU A 157 -15.29 0.98 -22.88
C GLU A 157 -14.86 2.30 -22.22
N MET A 158 -14.92 2.38 -20.89
CA MET A 158 -14.49 3.58 -20.15
C MET A 158 -12.98 3.80 -20.24
N ILE A 159 -12.18 2.76 -20.44
CA ILE A 159 -10.75 2.89 -20.70
C ILE A 159 -10.53 3.63 -22.01
N LYS A 160 -11.19 3.20 -23.10
CA LYS A 160 -11.06 3.85 -24.40
C LYS A 160 -11.50 5.31 -24.33
N LYS A 161 -12.61 5.57 -23.63
CA LYS A 161 -13.14 6.92 -23.41
C LYS A 161 -12.19 7.77 -22.57
N SER A 162 -11.54 7.20 -21.55
CA SER A 162 -10.62 7.93 -20.68
C SER A 162 -9.34 8.33 -21.39
N PHE A 163 -8.81 7.50 -22.30
CA PHE A 163 -7.69 7.88 -23.15
C PHE A 163 -8.07 8.97 -24.15
N ARG A 164 -9.28 8.90 -24.74
CA ARG A 164 -9.79 9.96 -25.65
C ARG A 164 -10.03 11.30 -24.92
N LYS A 165 -10.41 11.26 -23.64
CA LYS A 165 -10.68 12.44 -22.82
C LYS A 165 -9.71 12.52 -21.64
N ILE A 166 -8.42 12.28 -21.87
CA ILE A 166 -7.42 12.19 -20.80
C ILE A 166 -7.35 13.47 -19.97
N TYR A 167 -7.51 14.64 -20.61
CA TYR A 167 -7.57 15.95 -19.94
C TYR A 167 -8.66 16.04 -18.87
N LEU A 168 -9.74 15.26 -19.00
CA LEU A 168 -10.83 15.22 -18.02
C LEU A 168 -10.49 14.32 -16.84
N PHE A 169 -9.89 13.15 -17.08
CA PHE A 169 -9.67 12.12 -16.06
C PHE A 169 -8.33 12.24 -15.33
N LEU A 170 -7.29 12.72 -16.02
CA LEU A 170 -5.95 12.85 -15.47
C LEU A 170 -5.89 13.78 -14.25
N PRO A 171 -6.58 14.95 -14.20
CA PRO A 171 -6.60 15.77 -13.00
C PRO A 171 -7.23 15.05 -11.80
N PHE A 172 -8.31 14.29 -11.99
CA PHE A 172 -8.91 13.49 -10.93
C PHE A 172 -8.00 12.38 -10.44
N PHE A 173 -7.23 11.76 -11.34
CA PHE A 173 -6.22 10.76 -10.99
C PHE A 173 -5.07 11.36 -10.19
N VAL A 174 -4.51 12.49 -10.63
CA VAL A 174 -3.44 13.19 -9.91
C VAL A 174 -3.90 13.61 -8.52
N LEU A 175 -5.11 14.19 -8.42
CA LEU A 175 -5.70 14.55 -7.14
C LEU A 175 -5.97 13.31 -6.27
N TYR A 176 -6.39 12.18 -6.86
CA TYR A 176 -6.53 10.92 -6.13
C TYR A 176 -5.22 10.48 -5.50
N LEU A 177 -4.11 10.51 -6.27
CA LEU A 177 -2.80 10.15 -5.75
C LEU A 177 -2.37 11.09 -4.61
N VAL A 178 -2.51 12.40 -4.78
CA VAL A 178 -2.14 13.39 -3.74
C VAL A 178 -2.90 13.13 -2.45
N ILE A 179 -4.23 12.97 -2.52
CA ILE A 179 -5.05 12.70 -1.33
C ILE A 179 -4.71 11.32 -0.74
N PHE A 180 -4.46 10.30 -1.58
CA PHE A 180 -4.09 8.97 -1.12
C PHE A 180 -2.75 8.97 -0.36
N PHE A 181 -1.72 9.65 -0.88
CA PHE A 181 -0.44 9.79 -0.19
C PHE A 181 -0.57 10.62 1.10
N ALA A 182 -1.33 11.71 1.07
CA ALA A 182 -1.61 12.50 2.28
C ALA A 182 -2.35 11.67 3.35
N TYR A 183 -3.27 10.80 2.93
CA TYR A 183 -3.97 9.86 3.79
C TYR A 183 -3.02 8.83 4.44
N LEU A 184 -2.16 8.18 3.64
CA LEU A 184 -1.15 7.26 4.18
C LEU A 184 -0.19 7.95 5.15
N LEU A 185 0.32 9.13 4.77
CA LEU A 185 1.28 9.88 5.57
C LEU A 185 0.66 10.38 6.88
N SER A 186 -0.55 10.95 6.83
CA SER A 186 -1.23 11.44 8.03
C SER A 186 -1.60 10.31 8.99
N GLY A 187 -2.01 9.14 8.48
CA GLY A 187 -2.23 7.95 9.30
C GLY A 187 -0.96 7.48 10.00
N PHE A 188 0.16 7.48 9.29
CA PHE A 188 1.47 7.15 9.86
C PHE A 188 1.93 8.17 10.91
N LEU A 189 1.74 9.47 10.66
CA LEU A 189 2.07 10.52 11.63
C LEU A 189 1.18 10.45 12.87
N ALA A 190 -0.12 10.18 12.72
CA ALA A 190 -1.03 9.98 13.84
C ALA A 190 -0.58 8.81 14.72
N PHE A 191 -0.10 7.73 14.11
CA PHE A 191 0.50 6.62 14.85
C PHE A 191 1.75 7.04 15.65
N ILE A 192 2.71 7.75 15.02
CA ILE A 192 3.91 8.24 15.71
C ILE A 192 3.54 9.16 16.87
N SER A 193 2.52 10.00 16.70
CA SER A 193 2.09 10.97 17.72
C SER A 193 1.66 10.33 19.03
N LEU A 194 1.22 9.06 19.02
CA LEU A 194 0.87 8.30 20.22
C LEU A 194 2.08 8.03 21.12
N PHE A 195 3.27 7.87 20.54
CA PHE A 195 4.50 7.62 21.30
C PHE A 195 5.14 8.92 21.81
N VAL A 196 4.91 10.03 21.11
CA VAL A 196 5.51 11.34 21.43
C VAL A 196 4.58 12.19 22.31
N GLY A 197 3.34 11.74 22.54
CA GLY A 197 2.37 12.45 23.39
C GLY A 197 1.70 13.65 22.72
N ASN A 198 1.87 13.84 21.40
CA ASN A 198 1.33 15.00 20.65
C ASN A 198 0.07 14.64 19.81
N TYR A 199 -0.83 13.86 20.40
CA TYR A 199 -1.98 13.28 19.69
C TYR A 199 -3.13 14.27 19.47
N SER A 200 -3.22 15.35 20.26
CA SER A 200 -4.34 16.30 20.26
C SER A 200 -4.53 17.04 18.94
N VAL A 201 -3.46 17.26 18.17
CA VAL A 201 -3.51 17.96 16.87
C VAL A 201 -3.44 16.98 15.70
N ILE A 202 -2.58 15.96 15.80
CA ILE A 202 -2.26 15.08 14.65
C ILE A 202 -3.38 14.07 14.38
N VAL A 203 -4.03 13.53 15.42
CA VAL A 203 -5.12 12.55 15.25
C VAL A 203 -6.35 13.18 14.59
N PRO A 204 -6.86 14.36 15.02
CA PRO A 204 -7.95 15.02 14.31
C PRO A 204 -7.62 15.37 12.87
N PHE A 205 -6.38 15.81 12.60
CA PHE A 205 -5.93 16.10 11.23
C PHE A 205 -5.93 14.85 10.34
N SER A 206 -5.46 13.71 10.86
CA SER A 206 -5.52 12.44 10.14
C SER A 206 -6.97 12.02 9.86
N LEU A 207 -7.86 12.12 10.85
CA LEU A 207 -9.29 11.82 10.67
C LEU A 207 -9.93 12.73 9.61
N PHE A 208 -9.56 14.01 9.58
CA PHE A 208 -10.02 14.95 8.55
C PHE A 208 -9.54 14.54 7.15
N ILE A 209 -8.27 14.16 6.99
CA ILE A 209 -7.77 13.67 5.70
C ILE A 209 -8.46 12.37 5.30
N THR A 210 -8.66 11.43 6.23
CA THR A 210 -9.42 10.20 5.97
C THR A 210 -10.82 10.51 5.50
N LEU A 211 -11.50 11.48 6.13
CA LEU A 211 -12.83 11.94 5.73
C LEU A 211 -12.83 12.48 4.29
N VAL A 212 -11.86 13.34 3.94
CA VAL A 212 -11.71 13.88 2.58
C VAL A 212 -11.47 12.75 1.58
N PHE A 213 -10.60 11.79 1.89
CA PHE A 213 -10.32 10.65 1.02
C PHE A 213 -11.55 9.76 0.79
N SER A 214 -12.27 9.42 1.86
CA SER A 214 -13.50 8.61 1.76
C SER A 214 -14.58 9.31 0.93
N LEU A 215 -14.78 10.62 1.14
CA LEU A 215 -15.72 11.41 0.32
C LEU A 215 -15.30 11.44 -1.14
N TYR A 216 -14.01 11.67 -1.40
CA TYR A 216 -13.48 11.76 -2.75
C TYR A 216 -13.69 10.45 -3.53
N LYS A 217 -13.46 9.29 -2.91
CA LYS A 217 -13.75 7.97 -3.50
C LYS A 217 -15.21 7.82 -3.90
N ILE A 218 -16.14 8.23 -3.04
CA ILE A 218 -17.59 8.16 -3.33
C ILE A 218 -17.94 9.05 -4.51
N LEU A 219 -17.49 10.31 -4.48
CA LEU A 219 -17.74 11.28 -5.55
C LEU A 219 -17.24 10.77 -6.90
N LEU A 220 -16.04 10.20 -6.95
CA LEU A 220 -15.49 9.63 -8.17
C LEU A 220 -16.34 8.48 -8.71
N ILE A 221 -16.67 7.49 -7.88
CA ILE A 221 -17.44 6.31 -8.31
C ILE A 221 -18.89 6.70 -8.67
N GLU A 222 -19.51 7.64 -7.97
CA GLU A 222 -20.88 8.08 -8.30
C GLU A 222 -20.92 8.94 -9.57
N LYS A 223 -19.89 9.76 -9.84
CA LYS A 223 -19.84 10.63 -11.01
C LYS A 223 -19.50 9.90 -12.31
N PHE A 224 -18.68 8.86 -12.24
CA PHE A 224 -18.09 8.22 -13.43
C PHE A 224 -18.34 6.71 -13.55
N GLY A 225 -18.72 6.03 -12.45
CA GLY A 225 -19.19 4.64 -12.46
C GLY A 225 -20.69 4.55 -12.58
#